data_AF-A0A7Y0WMQ4-F1
#
_entry.id   AF-A0A7Y0WMQ4-F1
#
_cell.length_a   1.000
_cell.length_b   1.000
_cell.length_c   1.000
_cell.angle_alpha   90.00
_cell.angle_beta   90.00
_cell.angle_gamma   90.00
#
_symmetry.space_group_name_H-M   'P 1'
#
loop_
_entity.id
_entity.type
_entity.pdbx_description
1 polymer ?
#
loop_
_entity_poly.entity_id
_entity_poly.type
_entity_poly.pdbx_seq_one_letter_code
_entity_poly.pdbx_strand_id
1 'polypeptide(L)'
;MNDLPEATPAQIAALKLQVPGIVNHINDFQMSTLAANMTFELAPSVTVGFHLNQLVQDGLVTEENLVDVVRAIRISLLGPSMAAEIDGAIGAQGYAVKPVFGGDDSPSFAYSVGLTGTVGFELISMAGMDHQLNAYMVNVYAELAKAGEVIEQERTDLVELSSVPGQGLRTKCVPVDASAAMETHVCDVRGEVERVYQVLVADKHNLFPDEEGYEQAFLQPRFPAPKKPASH
;
A
#
# COMPACT_ATOMS: atom_id res chain seq x y z
N MET A 1 -3.32 -19.20 -16.17
CA MET A 1 -2.18 -18.27 -16.23
C MET A 1 -2.55 -17.27 -17.30
N ASN A 2 -2.98 -16.06 -16.91
CA ASN A 2 -3.23 -15.00 -17.88
C ASN A 2 -1.88 -14.39 -18.24
N ASP A 3 -1.55 -14.43 -19.52
CA ASP A 3 -0.28 -13.92 -20.03
C ASP A 3 -0.19 -12.42 -19.76
N LEU A 4 0.84 -12.02 -19.02
CA LEU A 4 1.16 -10.61 -18.78
C LEU A 4 1.49 -9.94 -20.13
N PRO A 5 1.14 -8.66 -20.33
CA PRO A 5 1.46 -7.96 -21.56
C PRO A 5 2.97 -7.95 -21.79
N GLU A 6 3.41 -8.47 -22.94
CA GLU A 6 4.80 -8.43 -23.36
C GLU A 6 5.14 -7.03 -23.90
N ALA A 7 6.23 -6.43 -23.41
CA ALA A 7 6.72 -5.18 -23.95
C ALA A 7 7.20 -5.33 -25.40
N THR A 8 6.89 -4.33 -26.19
CA THR A 8 7.48 -4.18 -27.52
C THR A 8 9.00 -3.92 -27.43
N PRO A 9 9.78 -4.27 -28.46
CA PRO A 9 11.21 -3.94 -28.51
C PRO A 9 11.50 -2.44 -28.33
N ALA A 10 10.58 -1.56 -28.76
CA ALA A 10 10.70 -0.11 -28.60
C ALA A 10 10.55 0.33 -27.14
N GLN A 11 9.61 -0.25 -26.39
CA GLN A 11 9.43 -0.01 -24.97
C GLN A 11 10.64 -0.49 -24.15
N ILE A 12 11.19 -1.65 -24.52
CA ILE A 12 12.42 -2.18 -23.94
C ILE A 12 13.61 -1.24 -24.21
N ALA A 13 13.71 -0.67 -25.42
CA ALA A 13 14.76 0.28 -25.75
C ALA A 13 14.63 1.61 -24.98
N ALA A 14 13.41 2.11 -24.79
CA ALA A 14 13.14 3.31 -24.00
C ALA A 14 13.53 3.11 -22.52
N LEU A 15 13.24 1.94 -21.95
CA LEU A 15 13.63 1.58 -20.58
C LEU A 15 15.14 1.64 -20.37
N LYS A 16 15.90 1.07 -21.32
CA LYS A 16 17.37 1.07 -21.29
C LYS A 16 17.98 2.46 -21.33
N LEU A 17 17.32 3.41 -21.99
CA LEU A 17 17.80 4.79 -22.10
C LEU A 17 17.50 5.61 -20.85
N GLN A 18 16.36 5.35 -20.20
CA GLN A 18 15.91 6.12 -19.05
C GLN A 18 16.45 5.60 -17.71
N VAL A 19 16.80 4.31 -17.62
CA VAL A 19 17.29 3.70 -16.39
C VAL A 19 18.69 3.11 -16.63
N PRO A 20 19.77 3.84 -16.28
CA PRO A 20 21.14 3.34 -16.42
C PRO A 20 21.36 2.02 -15.66
N GLY A 21 22.06 1.06 -16.26
CA GLY A 21 22.38 -0.25 -15.64
C GLY A 21 21.31 -1.34 -15.82
N ILE A 22 20.06 -0.99 -16.17
CA ILE A 22 18.94 -1.94 -16.29
C ILE A 22 19.15 -3.08 -17.32
N VAL A 23 20.14 -2.94 -18.20
CA VAL A 23 20.46 -3.88 -19.27
C VAL A 23 20.91 -5.24 -18.74
N ASN A 24 21.62 -5.30 -17.60
CA ASN A 24 22.13 -6.57 -17.09
C ASN A 24 21.04 -7.41 -16.39
N HIS A 25 19.91 -6.79 -16.05
CA HIS A 25 18.79 -7.43 -15.36
C HIS A 25 17.53 -7.56 -16.22
N ILE A 26 17.62 -7.24 -17.52
CA ILE A 26 16.43 -7.22 -18.38
C ILE A 26 15.81 -8.60 -18.65
N ASN A 27 16.57 -9.66 -18.38
CA ASN A 27 16.11 -11.04 -18.43
C ASN A 27 15.62 -11.57 -17.07
N ASP A 28 15.78 -10.79 -16.00
CA ASP A 28 15.24 -11.12 -14.70
C ASP A 28 13.73 -10.86 -14.69
N PHE A 29 13.03 -11.63 -13.88
CA PHE A 29 11.56 -11.76 -13.83
C PHE A 29 10.79 -10.43 -14.04
N GLN A 30 9.92 -10.39 -15.06
CA GLN A 30 8.86 -9.37 -15.30
C GLN A 30 9.28 -7.97 -15.80
N MET A 31 10.48 -7.84 -16.37
CA MET A 31 10.94 -6.60 -17.01
C MET A 31 10.16 -6.21 -18.28
N SER A 32 9.53 -7.18 -18.94
CA SER A 32 8.58 -6.93 -20.04
C SER A 32 7.34 -6.18 -19.55
N THR A 33 6.85 -6.50 -18.35
CA THR A 33 5.74 -5.77 -17.73
C THR A 33 6.16 -4.36 -17.34
N LEU A 34 7.36 -4.17 -16.77
CA LEU A 34 7.85 -2.82 -16.45
C LEU A 34 7.98 -1.94 -17.70
N ALA A 35 8.64 -2.45 -18.74
CA ALA A 35 8.83 -1.72 -20.00
C ALA A 35 7.50 -1.32 -20.64
N ALA A 36 6.47 -2.17 -20.55
CA ALA A 36 5.14 -1.85 -21.05
C ALA A 36 4.45 -0.71 -20.29
N ASN A 37 4.90 -0.40 -19.06
CA ASN A 37 4.23 0.51 -18.14
C ASN A 37 5.04 1.78 -17.77
N MET A 38 6.11 2.09 -18.50
CA MET A 38 6.97 3.26 -18.20
C MET A 38 6.30 4.63 -18.32
N THR A 39 5.30 4.75 -19.19
CA THR A 39 4.64 6.01 -19.51
C THR A 39 3.45 6.31 -18.60
N PHE A 40 3.17 5.44 -17.62
CA PHE A 40 2.10 5.64 -16.65
C PHE A 40 2.45 6.74 -15.68
N GLU A 41 1.46 7.56 -15.32
CA GLU A 41 1.65 8.67 -14.38
C GLU A 41 1.46 8.19 -12.92
N LEU A 42 2.46 8.43 -12.08
CA LEU A 42 2.46 8.22 -10.63
C LEU A 42 1.74 9.34 -9.88
N ALA A 43 1.87 10.55 -10.40
CA ALA A 43 1.28 11.79 -9.96
C ALA A 43 1.09 12.67 -11.21
N PRO A 44 0.30 13.75 -11.15
CA PRO A 44 0.14 14.64 -12.31
C PRO A 44 1.51 15.03 -12.88
N SER A 45 1.77 14.69 -14.14
CA SER A 45 3.02 14.96 -14.87
C SER A 45 4.26 14.14 -14.45
N VAL A 46 4.14 13.12 -13.59
CA VAL A 46 5.26 12.29 -13.14
C VAL A 46 5.09 10.88 -13.69
N THR A 47 5.91 10.43 -14.64
CA THR A 47 5.82 9.07 -15.15
C THR A 47 6.60 8.05 -14.31
N VAL A 48 6.23 6.76 -14.37
CA VAL A 48 7.00 5.65 -13.78
C VAL A 48 8.46 5.72 -14.20
N GLY A 49 8.71 5.95 -15.51
CA GLY A 49 10.05 6.10 -16.05
C GLY A 49 10.79 7.30 -15.47
N PHE A 50 10.11 8.45 -15.31
CA PHE A 50 10.70 9.64 -14.71
C PHE A 50 11.09 9.43 -13.23
N HIS A 51 10.19 8.83 -12.44
CA HIS A 51 10.45 8.57 -11.02
C HIS A 51 11.57 7.56 -10.81
N LEU A 52 11.59 6.47 -11.56
CA LEU A 52 12.68 5.48 -11.52
C LEU A 52 14.02 6.10 -11.89
N ASN A 53 14.06 6.94 -12.93
CA ASN A 53 15.26 7.66 -13.32
C ASN A 53 15.76 8.58 -12.18
N GLN A 54 14.84 9.31 -11.53
CA GLN A 54 15.19 10.19 -10.41
C GLN A 54 15.79 9.41 -9.24
N LEU A 55 15.17 8.29 -8.84
CA LEU A 55 15.67 7.43 -7.77
C LEU A 55 17.07 6.86 -8.04
N VAL A 56 17.38 6.56 -9.30
CA VAL A 56 18.71 6.12 -9.72
C VAL A 56 19.72 7.27 -9.70
N GLN A 57 19.35 8.46 -10.17
CA GLN A 57 20.20 9.65 -10.12
C GLN A 57 20.53 10.06 -8.69
N ASP A 58 19.58 9.92 -7.78
CA ASP A 58 19.74 10.23 -6.36
C ASP A 58 20.53 9.14 -5.60
N GLY A 59 20.92 8.05 -6.28
CA GLY A 59 21.68 6.94 -5.69
C GLY A 59 20.89 6.10 -4.67
N LEU A 60 19.57 6.29 -4.60
CA LEU A 60 18.67 5.57 -3.71
C LEU A 60 18.38 4.16 -4.21
N VAL A 61 18.57 3.93 -5.51
CA VAL A 61 18.32 2.66 -6.18
C VAL A 61 19.59 2.23 -6.92
N THR A 62 20.07 1.05 -6.58
CA THR A 62 21.18 0.36 -7.22
C THR A 62 20.65 -0.70 -8.17
N GLU A 63 21.51 -1.17 -9.07
CA GLU A 63 21.18 -2.23 -10.02
C GLU A 63 20.60 -3.50 -9.33
N GLU A 64 21.10 -3.81 -8.14
CA GLU A 64 20.72 -4.98 -7.33
C GLU A 64 19.33 -4.84 -6.68
N ASN A 65 18.92 -3.63 -6.27
CA ASN A 65 17.64 -3.40 -5.61
C ASN A 65 16.55 -2.87 -6.56
N LEU A 66 16.91 -2.52 -7.79
CA LEU A 66 16.01 -1.99 -8.82
C LEU A 66 14.85 -2.95 -9.11
N VAL A 67 15.11 -4.26 -9.13
CA VAL A 67 14.08 -5.29 -9.32
C VAL A 67 13.06 -5.28 -8.18
N ASP A 68 13.51 -5.09 -6.94
CA ASP A 68 12.63 -5.05 -5.77
C ASP A 68 11.84 -3.75 -5.69
N VAL A 69 12.44 -2.62 -6.08
CA VAL A 69 11.75 -1.33 -6.25
C VAL A 69 10.69 -1.41 -7.34
N VAL A 70 11.02 -2.03 -8.47
CA VAL A 70 10.06 -2.31 -9.55
C VAL A 70 8.93 -3.21 -9.08
N ARG A 71 9.21 -4.24 -8.26
CA ARG A 71 8.16 -5.07 -7.63
C ARG A 71 7.28 -4.30 -6.66
N ALA A 72 7.85 -3.35 -5.90
CA ALA A 72 7.08 -2.48 -5.01
C ALA A 72 6.18 -1.50 -5.81
N ILE A 73 6.69 -0.95 -6.91
CA ILE A 73 5.93 -0.16 -7.88
C ILE A 73 4.82 -1.01 -8.52
N ARG A 74 5.10 -2.29 -8.82
CA ARG A 74 4.18 -3.26 -9.45
C ARG A 74 2.89 -3.49 -8.66
N ILE A 75 2.89 -3.33 -7.35
CA ILE A 75 1.68 -3.48 -6.51
C ILE A 75 0.80 -2.23 -6.54
N SER A 76 1.32 -1.09 -6.98
CA SER A 76 0.72 0.19 -6.65
C SER A 76 0.15 0.97 -7.85
N LEU A 77 0.47 0.61 -9.11
CA LEU A 77 0.43 1.58 -10.23
C LEU A 77 -0.03 1.12 -11.64
N LEU A 78 -0.82 0.05 -11.81
CA LEU A 78 -1.10 -0.49 -13.16
C LEU A 78 -2.52 -0.28 -13.73
N GLY A 79 -3.16 0.89 -13.65
CA GLY A 79 -4.40 1.27 -14.41
C GLY A 79 -5.31 0.13 -14.97
N PRO A 80 -5.18 -0.34 -16.23
CA PRO A 80 -6.01 -1.44 -16.78
C PRO A 80 -5.68 -2.86 -16.28
N SER A 81 -4.39 -3.16 -16.01
CA SER A 81 -3.97 -4.44 -15.39
C SER A 81 -4.35 -4.47 -13.92
N MET A 82 -4.36 -3.31 -13.26
CA MET A 82 -4.74 -3.11 -11.86
C MET A 82 -6.25 -3.16 -11.70
N ALA A 83 -7.05 -2.65 -12.65
CA ALA A 83 -8.49 -2.91 -12.60
C ALA A 83 -8.78 -4.41 -12.67
N ALA A 84 -8.13 -5.14 -13.58
CA ALA A 84 -8.26 -6.59 -13.68
C ALA A 84 -7.65 -7.37 -12.49
N GLU A 85 -6.56 -6.88 -11.90
CA GLU A 85 -5.93 -7.46 -10.70
C GLU A 85 -6.71 -7.13 -9.43
N ILE A 86 -7.30 -5.94 -9.33
CA ILE A 86 -8.25 -5.54 -8.29
C ILE A 86 -9.48 -6.43 -8.42
N ASP A 87 -10.06 -6.54 -9.61
CA ASP A 87 -11.24 -7.39 -9.84
C ASP A 87 -10.91 -8.87 -9.60
N GLY A 88 -9.69 -9.30 -9.96
CA GLY A 88 -9.19 -10.65 -9.70
C GLY A 88 -8.97 -10.93 -8.21
N ALA A 89 -8.39 -9.97 -7.49
CA ALA A 89 -8.22 -10.02 -6.04
C ALA A 89 -9.58 -10.03 -5.35
N ILE A 90 -10.50 -9.13 -5.73
CA ILE A 90 -11.89 -9.11 -5.26
C ILE A 90 -12.57 -10.46 -5.53
N GLY A 91 -12.40 -11.03 -6.72
CA GLY A 91 -12.95 -12.34 -7.06
C GLY A 91 -12.38 -13.48 -6.22
N ALA A 92 -11.11 -13.39 -5.80
CA ALA A 92 -10.44 -14.41 -5.01
C ALA A 92 -10.66 -14.26 -3.49
N GLN A 93 -10.66 -13.04 -2.97
CA GLN A 93 -10.61 -12.74 -1.53
C GLN A 93 -11.75 -11.84 -1.03
N GLY A 94 -12.59 -11.31 -1.92
CA GLY A 94 -13.74 -10.45 -1.60
C GLY A 94 -13.45 -8.96 -1.57
N TYR A 95 -12.18 -8.54 -1.67
CA TYR A 95 -11.75 -7.14 -1.71
C TYR A 95 -10.37 -7.02 -2.35
N ALA A 96 -9.88 -5.81 -2.60
CA ALA A 96 -8.46 -5.53 -2.87
C ALA A 96 -7.94 -4.47 -1.90
N VAL A 97 -6.63 -4.39 -1.70
CA VAL A 97 -5.99 -3.31 -0.93
C VAL A 97 -5.15 -2.47 -1.88
N LYS A 98 -5.38 -1.16 -1.86
CA LYS A 98 -4.69 -0.20 -2.71
C LYS A 98 -3.81 0.71 -1.86
N PRO A 99 -2.48 0.55 -1.90
CA PRO A 99 -1.57 1.51 -1.30
C PRO A 99 -1.50 2.78 -2.16
N VAL A 100 -1.35 3.92 -1.50
CA VAL A 100 -1.07 5.23 -2.12
C VAL A 100 0.19 5.79 -1.48
N PHE A 101 1.21 6.01 -2.31
CA PHE A 101 2.46 6.58 -1.84
C PHE A 101 2.27 8.05 -1.47
N GLY A 102 2.89 8.46 -0.37
CA GLY A 102 3.00 9.86 0.00
C GLY A 102 4.07 10.57 -0.85
N GLY A 103 3.98 11.90 -0.90
CA GLY A 103 5.02 12.79 -1.42
C GLY A 103 5.56 13.70 -0.32
N ASP A 104 6.39 14.67 -0.70
CA ASP A 104 7.03 15.59 0.25
C ASP A 104 6.02 16.38 1.11
N ASP A 105 4.85 16.66 0.55
CA ASP A 105 3.76 17.41 1.20
C ASP A 105 2.51 16.57 1.49
N SER A 106 2.53 15.25 1.24
CA SER A 106 1.36 14.39 1.40
C SER A 106 1.70 13.06 2.09
N PRO A 107 0.98 12.65 3.14
CA PRO A 107 1.24 11.39 3.81
C PRO A 107 0.85 10.20 2.93
N SER A 108 1.56 9.08 3.10
CA SER A 108 1.14 7.82 2.49
C SER A 108 -0.12 7.29 3.19
N PHE A 109 -0.94 6.56 2.45
CA PHE A 109 -2.13 5.90 2.98
C PHE A 109 -2.44 4.63 2.20
N ALA A 110 -3.42 3.85 2.66
CA ALA A 110 -3.96 2.72 1.91
C ALA A 110 -5.46 2.61 2.14
N TYR A 111 -6.19 2.02 1.20
CA TYR A 111 -7.61 1.77 1.33
C TYR A 111 -8.04 0.45 0.70
N SER A 112 -9.18 -0.09 1.13
CA SER A 112 -9.77 -1.26 0.51
C SER A 112 -10.65 -0.88 -0.69
N VAL A 113 -10.78 -1.81 -1.64
CA VAL A 113 -11.66 -1.70 -2.81
C VAL A 113 -12.57 -2.92 -2.86
N GLY A 114 -13.88 -2.71 -2.84
CA GLY A 114 -14.88 -3.77 -2.97
C GLY A 114 -15.15 -4.56 -1.69
N LEU A 115 -14.51 -4.19 -0.56
CA LEU A 115 -14.75 -4.80 0.74
C LEU A 115 -16.19 -4.63 1.18
N THR A 116 -16.84 -3.55 0.74
CA THR A 116 -18.27 -3.32 0.96
C THR A 116 -19.14 -4.49 0.52
N GLY A 117 -18.81 -5.15 -0.59
CA GLY A 117 -19.53 -6.34 -1.06
C GLY A 117 -19.42 -7.55 -0.14
N THR A 118 -18.42 -7.57 0.74
CA THR A 118 -18.15 -8.69 1.66
C THR A 118 -18.61 -8.40 3.09
N VAL A 119 -18.35 -7.19 3.61
CA VAL A 119 -18.61 -6.84 5.03
C VAL A 119 -19.40 -5.54 5.21
N GLY A 120 -19.78 -4.86 4.13
CA GLY A 120 -20.67 -3.69 4.18
C GLY A 120 -20.01 -2.33 4.46
N PHE A 121 -18.68 -2.23 4.36
CA PHE A 121 -17.94 -0.96 4.43
C PHE A 121 -16.56 -1.07 3.75
N GLU A 122 -15.95 0.08 3.47
CA GLU A 122 -14.52 0.18 3.11
C GLU A 122 -13.65 0.60 4.30
N LEU A 123 -12.36 0.32 4.21
CA LEU A 123 -11.33 0.66 5.20
C LEU A 123 -10.29 1.60 4.60
N ILE A 124 -9.77 2.51 5.43
CA ILE A 124 -8.65 3.40 5.09
C ILE A 124 -7.65 3.41 6.24
N SER A 125 -6.35 3.47 5.96
CA SER A 125 -5.28 3.71 6.95
C SER A 125 -4.39 4.87 6.49
N MET A 126 -4.22 5.89 7.33
CA MET A 126 -3.44 7.12 7.04
C MET A 126 -2.65 7.61 8.27
N ALA A 127 -1.93 6.73 8.96
CA ALA A 127 -1.35 7.07 10.27
C ALA A 127 0.11 7.55 10.22
N GLY A 128 0.52 8.38 9.25
CA GLY A 128 1.91 8.86 9.15
C GLY A 128 2.95 7.73 8.98
N MET A 129 2.50 6.55 8.57
CA MET A 129 3.30 5.34 8.36
C MET A 129 3.77 5.24 6.92
N ASP A 130 4.68 4.32 6.64
CA ASP A 130 4.94 3.91 5.26
C ASP A 130 3.71 3.21 4.63
N HIS A 131 3.70 3.17 3.30
CA HIS A 131 2.60 2.61 2.51
C HIS A 131 2.42 1.10 2.73
N GLN A 132 3.48 0.36 3.07
CA GLN A 132 3.41 -1.09 3.29
C GLN A 132 2.68 -1.40 4.59
N LEU A 133 2.95 -0.63 5.63
CA LEU A 133 2.31 -0.78 6.92
C LEU A 133 0.87 -0.31 6.89
N ASN A 134 0.56 0.78 6.17
CA ASN A 134 -0.82 1.17 5.91
C ASN A 134 -1.60 0.06 5.18
N ALA A 135 -1.02 -0.53 4.14
CA ALA A 135 -1.66 -1.63 3.41
C ALA A 135 -1.84 -2.88 4.28
N TYR A 136 -0.84 -3.21 5.11
CA TYR A 136 -0.93 -4.28 6.08
C TYR A 136 -2.09 -4.07 7.06
N MET A 137 -2.22 -2.86 7.63
CA MET A 137 -3.28 -2.53 8.56
C MET A 137 -4.67 -2.67 7.93
N VAL A 138 -4.86 -2.16 6.71
CA VAL A 138 -6.12 -2.35 5.97
C VAL A 138 -6.40 -3.84 5.77
N ASN A 139 -5.40 -4.63 5.35
CA ASN A 139 -5.59 -6.05 5.10
C ASN A 139 -5.94 -6.84 6.37
N VAL A 140 -5.25 -6.58 7.49
CA VAL A 140 -5.51 -7.25 8.76
C VAL A 140 -6.92 -6.93 9.26
N TYR A 141 -7.32 -5.65 9.26
CA TYR A 141 -8.67 -5.29 9.68
C TYR A 141 -9.76 -5.80 8.72
N ALA A 142 -9.48 -5.90 7.42
CA ALA A 142 -10.40 -6.51 6.46
C ALA A 142 -10.61 -8.01 6.75
N GLU A 143 -9.53 -8.76 7.04
CA GLU A 143 -9.63 -10.18 7.41
C GLU A 143 -10.32 -10.39 8.76
N LEU A 144 -10.09 -9.50 9.73
CA LEU A 144 -10.83 -9.50 11.00
C LEU A 144 -12.34 -9.27 10.77
N ALA A 145 -12.70 -8.26 9.97
CA ALA A 145 -14.09 -7.99 9.63
C ALA A 145 -14.75 -9.20 8.92
N LYS A 146 -14.03 -9.84 7.99
CA LYS A 146 -14.50 -11.06 7.29
C LYS A 146 -14.71 -12.23 8.25
N ALA A 147 -13.90 -12.32 9.31
CA ALA A 147 -14.07 -13.31 10.37
C ALA A 147 -15.23 -12.99 11.33
N GLY A 148 -15.89 -11.83 11.18
CA GLY A 148 -16.99 -11.38 12.05
C GLY A 148 -16.53 -10.74 13.35
N GLU A 149 -15.25 -10.35 13.44
CA GLU A 149 -14.70 -9.64 14.61
C GLU A 149 -15.16 -8.18 14.65
N VAL A 150 -15.26 -7.63 15.86
CA VAL A 150 -15.64 -6.23 16.08
C VAL A 150 -14.43 -5.32 15.87
N ILE A 151 -14.36 -4.65 14.73
CA ILE A 151 -13.20 -3.84 14.32
C ILE A 151 -13.04 -2.54 15.12
N GLU A 152 -14.11 -2.05 15.74
CA GLU A 152 -14.10 -0.86 16.60
C GLU A 152 -13.47 -1.11 17.97
N GLN A 153 -13.25 -2.38 18.34
CA GLN A 153 -12.58 -2.73 19.57
C GLN A 153 -11.08 -2.42 19.47
N GLU A 154 -10.54 -1.80 20.52
CA GLU A 154 -9.11 -1.53 20.62
C GLU A 154 -8.29 -2.83 20.66
N ARG A 155 -7.18 -2.83 19.90
CA ARG A 155 -6.25 -3.95 19.76
C ARG A 155 -4.81 -3.50 19.92
N THR A 156 -4.01 -4.35 20.55
CA THR A 156 -2.56 -4.16 20.72
C THR A 156 -1.75 -5.33 20.16
N ASP A 157 -2.39 -6.26 19.44
CA ASP A 157 -1.78 -7.52 18.99
C ASP A 157 -1.42 -7.53 17.49
N LEU A 158 -1.66 -6.42 16.78
CA LEU A 158 -1.51 -6.34 15.32
C LEU A 158 -0.15 -5.81 14.87
N VAL A 159 0.35 -4.77 15.55
CA VAL A 159 1.62 -4.11 15.25
C VAL A 159 2.32 -3.73 16.55
N GLU A 160 3.63 -3.51 16.47
CA GLU A 160 4.45 -3.18 17.64
C GLU A 160 4.96 -1.73 17.59
N LEU A 161 5.12 -1.16 18.77
CA LEU A 161 5.75 0.14 18.95
C LEU A 161 7.25 0.01 18.60
N SER A 162 7.72 0.84 17.66
CA SER A 162 9.11 0.77 17.19
C SER A 162 10.12 1.19 18.26
N SER A 163 9.74 2.11 19.15
CA SER A 163 10.57 2.60 20.26
C SER A 163 10.68 1.60 21.42
N VAL A 164 9.71 0.69 21.58
CA VAL A 164 9.70 -0.32 22.64
C VAL A 164 9.40 -1.70 22.04
N PRO A 165 10.44 -2.42 21.59
CA PRO A 165 10.30 -3.76 21.02
C PRO A 165 9.46 -4.72 21.88
N GLY A 166 8.45 -5.36 21.28
CA GLY A 166 7.55 -6.31 21.97
C GLY A 166 6.38 -5.65 22.71
N GLN A 167 6.32 -4.33 22.78
CA GLN A 167 5.12 -3.63 23.22
C GLN A 167 4.16 -3.47 22.04
N GLY A 168 2.93 -3.97 22.23
CA GLY A 168 1.85 -3.81 21.28
C GLY A 168 1.40 -2.35 21.14
N LEU A 169 1.23 -1.90 19.90
CA LEU A 169 0.72 -0.56 19.61
C LEU A 169 -0.80 -0.60 19.49
N ARG A 170 -1.48 0.36 20.13
CA ARG A 170 -2.93 0.47 20.13
C ARG A 170 -3.44 0.85 18.76
N THR A 171 -4.45 0.12 18.31
CA THR A 171 -5.12 0.31 17.02
C THR A 171 -6.62 0.07 17.20
N LYS A 172 -7.45 0.73 16.41
CA LYS A 172 -8.91 0.47 16.30
C LYS A 172 -9.44 1.03 15.00
N CYS A 173 -10.60 0.56 14.53
CA CYS A 173 -11.33 1.24 13.46
C CYS A 173 -12.33 2.25 14.04
N VAL A 174 -12.43 3.42 13.41
CA VAL A 174 -13.47 4.41 13.71
C VAL A 174 -14.25 4.76 12.46
N PRO A 175 -15.59 4.94 12.56
CA PRO A 175 -16.37 5.38 11.42
C PRO A 175 -15.95 6.81 11.04
N VAL A 176 -15.86 7.07 9.74
CA VAL A 176 -15.61 8.41 9.20
C VAL A 176 -16.71 8.79 8.22
N ASP A 177 -16.81 10.09 7.93
CA ASP A 177 -17.74 10.56 6.90
C ASP A 177 -17.34 9.98 5.54
N ALA A 178 -18.22 9.18 4.95
CA ALA A 178 -17.94 8.49 3.71
C ALA A 178 -17.74 9.48 2.55
N SER A 179 -18.52 10.57 2.50
CA SER A 179 -18.40 11.56 1.43
C SER A 179 -17.03 12.25 1.47
N ALA A 180 -16.59 12.68 2.66
CA ALA A 180 -15.30 13.31 2.84
C ALA A 180 -14.15 12.35 2.51
N ALA A 181 -14.22 11.11 3.00
CA ALA A 181 -13.19 10.10 2.72
C ALA A 181 -13.09 9.72 1.24
N MET A 182 -14.22 9.68 0.54
CA MET A 182 -14.30 9.43 -0.90
C MET A 182 -13.75 10.60 -1.73
N GLU A 183 -13.95 11.85 -1.29
CA GLU A 183 -13.44 13.03 -1.97
C GLU A 183 -11.91 13.14 -1.89
N THR A 184 -11.32 12.73 -0.77
CA THR A 184 -9.90 13.00 -0.49
C THR A 184 -8.98 11.78 -0.60
N HIS A 185 -9.48 10.56 -0.39
CA HIS A 185 -8.63 9.37 -0.22
C HIS A 185 -9.03 8.19 -1.10
N VAL A 186 -10.32 7.88 -1.22
CA VAL A 186 -10.77 6.68 -1.94
C VAL A 186 -11.12 7.03 -3.39
N CYS A 187 -10.17 6.80 -4.29
CA CYS A 187 -10.34 7.12 -5.72
C CYS A 187 -10.89 5.96 -6.56
N ASP A 188 -11.00 4.76 -5.98
CA ASP A 188 -11.34 3.53 -6.70
C ASP A 188 -12.27 2.67 -5.85
N VAL A 189 -13.47 2.39 -6.36
CA VAL A 189 -14.51 1.65 -5.65
C VAL A 189 -15.18 0.64 -6.57
N ARG A 190 -15.77 -0.38 -5.97
CA ARG A 190 -16.68 -1.32 -6.65
C ARG A 190 -18.00 -1.33 -5.89
N GLY A 191 -19.06 -0.91 -6.56
CA GLY A 191 -20.38 -0.75 -5.95
C GLY A 191 -20.54 0.58 -5.22
N GLU A 192 -21.65 0.71 -4.51
CA GLU A 192 -21.98 1.87 -3.70
C GLU A 192 -21.36 1.74 -2.30
N VAL A 193 -20.63 2.76 -1.87
CA VAL A 193 -19.94 2.80 -0.57
C VAL A 193 -20.68 3.78 0.33
N GLU A 194 -21.46 3.25 1.27
CA GLU A 194 -22.22 4.06 2.25
C GLU A 194 -21.47 4.26 3.57
N ARG A 195 -20.50 3.38 3.87
CA ARG A 195 -19.78 3.34 5.15
C ARG A 195 -18.29 3.20 4.90
N VAL A 196 -17.52 4.03 5.58
CA VAL A 196 -16.06 3.99 5.57
C VAL A 196 -15.55 4.02 7.00
N TYR A 197 -14.57 3.18 7.29
CA TYR A 197 -13.85 3.17 8.56
C TYR A 197 -12.39 3.56 8.34
N GLN A 198 -11.87 4.40 9.23
CA GLN A 198 -10.45 4.69 9.31
C GLN A 198 -9.81 3.84 10.40
N VAL A 199 -8.71 3.17 10.07
CA VAL A 199 -7.81 2.56 11.04
C VAL A 199 -7.07 3.69 11.76
N LEU A 200 -7.35 3.84 13.06
CA LEU A 200 -6.55 4.65 13.96
C LEU A 200 -5.39 3.82 14.50
N VAL A 201 -4.23 4.44 14.54
CA VAL A 201 -3.01 3.91 15.13
C VAL A 201 -2.53 4.94 16.14
N ALA A 202 -2.16 4.48 17.32
CA ALA A 202 -1.67 5.34 18.38
C ALA A 202 -0.27 5.90 18.07
N ASP A 203 0.06 7.01 18.71
CA ASP A 203 1.36 7.68 18.58
C ASP A 203 2.50 6.92 19.29
N LYS A 204 3.68 7.57 19.37
CA LYS A 204 4.86 6.99 20.01
C LYS A 204 4.72 6.76 21.52
N HIS A 205 3.75 7.41 22.16
CA HIS A 205 3.39 7.24 23.58
C HIS A 205 2.22 6.27 23.75
N ASN A 206 1.78 5.64 22.66
CA ASN A 206 0.65 4.74 22.61
C ASN A 206 -0.67 5.46 22.96
N LEU A 207 -0.82 6.72 22.51
CA LEU A 207 -2.02 7.53 22.65
C LEU A 207 -2.75 7.68 21.30
N PHE A 208 -4.07 7.68 21.30
CA PHE A 208 -4.90 8.03 20.15
C PHE A 208 -5.04 9.55 20.00
N PRO A 209 -5.45 10.05 18.81
CA PRO A 209 -5.57 11.48 18.53
C PRO A 209 -6.48 12.28 19.48
N ASP A 210 -7.43 11.61 20.13
CA ASP A 210 -8.38 12.19 21.09
C ASP A 210 -7.87 12.21 22.54
N GLU A 211 -6.69 11.65 22.81
CA GLU A 211 -6.11 11.56 24.15
C GLU A 211 -5.13 12.71 24.44
N GLU A 212 -5.14 13.19 25.69
CA GLU A 212 -4.27 14.28 26.13
C GLU A 212 -2.79 13.88 26.01
N GLY A 213 -2.00 14.73 25.35
CA GLY A 213 -0.58 14.48 25.11
C GLY A 213 -0.26 13.75 23.81
N TYR A 214 -1.25 13.50 22.95
CA TYR A 214 -1.03 12.95 21.62
C TYR A 214 -0.04 13.78 20.80
N GLU A 215 1.01 13.11 20.30
CA GLU A 215 2.01 13.70 19.44
C GLU A 215 1.74 13.41 17.97
N GLN A 216 1.39 14.46 17.22
CA GLN A 216 1.15 14.37 15.77
C GLN A 216 2.42 14.07 14.95
N ALA A 217 3.61 14.39 15.47
CA ALA A 217 4.89 14.08 14.84
C ALA A 217 5.25 12.60 15.04
N PHE A 218 4.54 11.73 14.33
CA PHE A 218 4.68 10.29 14.50
C PHE A 218 5.91 9.74 13.78
N LEU A 219 6.66 8.88 14.48
CA LEU A 219 7.71 8.04 13.91
C LEU A 219 7.14 6.64 13.65
N GLN A 220 7.53 6.03 12.52
CA GLN A 220 6.89 4.83 11.99
C GLN A 220 6.86 3.66 13.01
N PRO A 221 5.74 2.93 13.13
CA PRO A 221 5.67 1.67 13.87
C PRO A 221 6.34 0.55 13.08
N ARG A 222 6.48 -0.62 13.70
CA ARG A 222 7.14 -1.77 13.06
C ARG A 222 6.21 -2.97 12.95
N PHE A 223 6.44 -3.79 11.94
CA PHE A 223 5.83 -5.12 11.86
C PHE A 223 6.15 -5.92 13.13
N PRO A 224 5.20 -6.73 13.63
CA PRO A 224 5.46 -7.60 14.76
C PRO A 224 6.63 -8.52 14.45
N ALA A 225 7.45 -8.83 15.45
CA ALA A 225 8.56 -9.74 15.25
C ALA A 225 8.02 -11.12 14.79
N PRO A 226 8.70 -11.82 13.86
CA PRO A 226 8.27 -13.16 13.46
C PRO A 226 8.18 -14.04 14.71
N LYS A 227 7.00 -14.61 14.98
CA LYS A 227 6.86 -15.60 16.04
C LYS A 227 7.85 -16.72 15.73
N LYS A 228 8.85 -16.94 16.60
CA LYS A 228 9.71 -18.12 16.48
C LYS A 228 8.79 -19.34 16.37
N PRO A 229 8.99 -20.24 15.39
CA PRO A 229 8.19 -21.44 15.32
C PRO A 229 8.33 -22.15 16.66
N ALA A 230 7.18 -22.53 17.24
CA ALA A 230 7.17 -23.30 18.47
C ALA A 230 8.05 -24.53 18.22
N SER A 231 9.19 -24.59 18.90
CA SER A 231 10.02 -25.78 18.96
C SER A 231 9.20 -26.84 19.71
N HIS A 232 8.56 -27.71 18.93
CA HIS A 232 8.03 -28.98 19.42
C HIS A 232 9.18 -29.96 19.64
#